data_AF-A0A165T9Y8-F1
#
_entry.id   AF-A0A165T9Y8-F1
#
_cell.length_a   1.000
_cell.length_b   1.000
_cell.length_c   1.000
_cell.angle_alpha   90.00
_cell.angle_beta   90.00
_cell.angle_gamma   90.00
#
_symmetry.space_group_name_H-M   'P 1'
#
loop_
_entity.id
_entity.type
_entity.pdbx_description
1 polymer ?
#
loop_
_entity_poly.entity_id
_entity_poly.type
_entity_poly.pdbx_seq_one_letter_code
_entity_poly.pdbx_strand_id
1 'polypeptide(L)' 'MAEHTYKFDVKMSCTGCSGAIDRVLKKTDGVSSYDISLENQEVIVKGTIEYDEVLEKIKKTGKEVRSGTTVE' A
#
# COMPACT_ATOMS: atom_id res chain seq x y z
N MET A 1 -2.30 4.37 20.32
CA MET A 1 -2.84 3.64 19.15
C MET A 1 -1.76 2.65 18.74
N ALA A 2 -2.12 1.39 18.50
CA ALA A 2 -1.15 0.41 18.03
C ALA A 2 -0.78 0.76 16.58
N GLU A 3 0.51 0.68 16.25
CA GLU A 3 0.94 0.74 14.84
C GLU A 3 0.93 -0.68 14.26
N HIS A 4 0.53 -0.77 13.00
CA HIS A 4 0.47 -2.00 12.23
C HIS A 4 1.35 -1.88 11.00
N THR A 5 1.99 -2.98 10.63
CA THR A 5 2.71 -3.12 9.37
C THR A 5 1.93 -4.06 8.45
N TYR A 6 1.62 -3.60 7.24
CA TYR A 6 0.98 -4.39 6.20
C TYR A 6 1.88 -4.49 4.98
N LYS A 7 1.81 -5.63 4.30
CA LYS A 7 2.50 -5.87 3.04
C LYS A 7 1.50 -6.35 2.01
N PHE A 8 1.54 -5.76 0.81
CA PHE A 8 0.67 -6.09 -0.31
C PHE A 8 1.50 -6.44 -1.55
N ASP A 9 1.13 -7.51 -2.25
CA ASP A 9 1.59 -7.79 -3.62
C ASP A 9 0.63 -7.08 -4.59
N VAL A 10 1.15 -6.10 -5.32
CA VAL A 10 0.38 -5.24 -6.22
C VAL A 10 1.01 -5.25 -7.60
N LYS A 11 0.21 -5.62 -8.60
CA LYS A 11 0.64 -5.64 -9.99
C LYS A 11 0.82 -4.23 -10.54
N MET A 12 2.08 -3.87 -10.77
CA MET A 12 2.51 -2.58 -11.29
C MET A 12 3.30 -2.79 -12.58
N SER A 13 2.81 -2.26 -13.70
CA SER A 13 3.42 -2.44 -15.02
C SER A 13 4.42 -1.34 -15.42
N CYS A 14 4.44 -0.23 -14.69
CA CYS A 14 5.34 0.90 -14.96
C CYS A 14 5.51 1.80 -13.73
N THR A 15 6.47 2.72 -13.79
CA THR A 15 6.72 3.75 -12.76
C THR A 15 5.50 4.66 -12.53
N GLY A 16 4.64 4.84 -13.53
CA GLY A 16 3.38 5.54 -13.37
C GLY A 16 2.38 4.80 -12.45
N CYS A 17 2.45 3.46 -12.40
CA CYS A 17 1.60 2.66 -11.52
C CYS A 17 2.04 2.77 -10.06
N SER A 18 3.33 2.61 -9.77
CA SER A 18 3.87 2.82 -8.43
C SER A 18 3.65 4.27 -7.95
N GLY A 19 3.83 5.25 -8.84
CA GLY A 19 3.54 6.65 -8.55
C GLY A 19 2.05 6.95 -8.29
N ALA A 20 1.11 6.15 -8.80
CA ALA A 20 -0.31 6.30 -8.46
C ALA A 20 -0.59 5.84 -7.01
N ILE A 21 0.05 4.75 -6.59
CA ILE A 21 -0.04 4.21 -5.23
C ILE A 21 0.60 5.18 -4.23
N ASP A 22 1.79 5.69 -4.53
CA ASP A 22 2.48 6.72 -3.72
C ASP A 22 1.56 7.91 -3.42
N ARG A 23 0.94 8.49 -4.46
CA ARG A 23 0.07 9.67 -4.30
C ARG A 23 -1.15 9.41 -3.42
N VAL A 24 -1.68 8.18 -3.41
CA VAL A 24 -2.81 7.81 -2.56
C VAL A 24 -2.36 7.57 -1.13
N LEU A 25 -1.30 6.80 -0.91
CA LEU A 25 -0.77 6.53 0.44
C LEU A 25 -0.31 7.82 1.12
N LYS A 26 0.34 8.72 0.39
CA LYS A 26 0.76 10.04 0.89
C LYS A 26 -0.39 10.92 1.41
N LYS A 27 -1.60 10.75 0.86
CA LYS A 27 -2.80 11.51 1.23
C LYS A 27 -3.70 10.75 2.21
N THR A 28 -3.28 9.57 2.66
CA THR A 28 -4.09 8.73 3.52
C THR A 28 -3.72 8.99 4.97
N ASP A 29 -4.67 9.52 5.74
CA ASP A 29 -4.52 9.71 7.18
C ASP A 29 -4.28 8.37 7.88
N GLY A 30 -3.47 8.39 8.94
CA GLY A 30 -3.11 7.18 9.68
C GLY A 30 -1.96 6.37 9.07
N VAL A 31 -1.42 6.75 7.92
CA VAL A 31 -0.16 6.18 7.38
C VAL A 31 1.04 6.93 7.97
N SER A 32 1.88 6.24 8.73
CA SER A 32 3.12 6.75 9.30
C SER A 32 4.27 6.70 8.30
N SER A 33 4.40 5.59 7.56
CA SER A 33 5.40 5.41 6.50
C SER A 33 4.97 4.34 5.51
N TYR A 34 5.58 4.34 4.32
CA TYR A 34 5.34 3.32 3.31
C TYR A 34 6.55 3.15 2.39
N ASP A 35 6.69 1.97 1.80
CA ASP A 35 7.67 1.63 0.78
C ASP A 35 6.96 0.98 -0.42
N ILE A 36 7.39 1.33 -1.63
CA ILE A 36 6.81 0.80 -2.86
C ILE A 36 7.94 0.30 -3.76
N SER A 37 7.99 -1.01 -3.98
CA SER A 37 8.96 -1.64 -4.87
C SER A 37 8.29 -2.09 -6.16
N LEU A 38 8.62 -1.41 -7.27
CA LEU A 38 8.19 -1.83 -8.60
C LEU A 38 8.85 -3.16 -9.00
N GLU A 39 10.11 -3.39 -8.63
CA GLU A 39 10.82 -4.64 -8.93
C GLU A 39 10.16 -5.84 -8.24
N ASN A 40 9.82 -5.69 -6.96
CA ASN A 40 9.24 -6.78 -6.16
C ASN A 40 7.71 -6.86 -6.28
N GLN A 41 7.07 -5.93 -7.00
CA GLN A 41 5.61 -5.79 -7.05
C GLN A 41 5.00 -5.65 -5.64
N GLU A 42 5.67 -4.89 -4.77
CA GLU A 42 5.38 -4.88 -3.33
C GLU A 42 5.07 -3.48 -2.82
N VAL A 43 4.12 -3.39 -1.89
CA VAL A 43 3.77 -2.17 -1.14
C VAL A 43 3.76 -2.50 0.35
N ILE A 44 4.66 -1.89 1.11
CA ILE A 44 4.69 -1.97 2.58
C ILE A 44 4.08 -0.68 3.14
N VAL A 45 3.13 -0.80 4.05
CA VAL A 45 2.49 0.34 4.71
C VAL A 45 2.59 0.15 6.22
N LYS A 46 2.99 1.20 6.93
CA LYS A 46 3.04 1.26 8.38
C LYS A 46 2.20 2.40 8.90
N GLY A 47 1.41 2.17 9.93
CA GLY A 47 0.69 3.23 10.61
C GLY A 47 -0.43 2.74 11.50
N THR A 48 -1.32 3.65 11.87
CA THR A 48 -2.49 3.39 12.74
C THR A 48 -3.78 3.10 11.95
N ILE A 49 -3.69 3.12 10.62
CA ILE A 49 -4.78 2.80 9.71
C ILE A 49 -5.10 1.30 9.71
N GLU A 50 -6.37 0.95 9.56
CA GLU A 50 -6.83 -0.44 9.48
C GLU A 50 -6.47 -1.09 8.14
N TYR A 51 -6.25 -2.41 8.15
CA TYR A 51 -5.85 -3.18 6.96
C TYR A 51 -6.80 -2.96 5.77
N ASP A 52 -8.11 -3.04 6.02
CA ASP A 52 -9.12 -2.92 4.97
C ASP A 52 -9.13 -1.53 4.34
N GLU A 53 -8.90 -0.48 5.14
CA GLU A 53 -8.81 0.88 4.62
C GLU A 53 -7.59 1.05 3.70
N VAL A 54 -6.43 0.51 4.07
CA VAL A 54 -5.23 0.52 3.20
C VAL A 54 -5.52 -0.24 1.90
N LEU A 55 -6.10 -1.43 2.01
CA LEU A 55 -6.45 -2.25 0.86
C LEU A 55 -7.40 -1.53 -0.11
N GLU A 56 -8.43 -0.87 0.41
CA GLU A 56 -9.35 -0.07 -0.40
C GLU A 56 -8.65 1.09 -1.10
N LYS A 57 -7.76 1.80 -0.39
CA LYS A 57 -7.00 2.93 -0.95
C LYS A 57 -6.12 2.45 -2.10
N ILE A 58 -5.42 1.33 -1.95
CA ILE A 58 -4.62 0.74 -3.03
C ILE A 58 -5.52 0.33 -4.19
N LYS A 59 -6.65 -0.37 -3.95
CA LYS A 59 -7.58 -0.77 -5.02
C LYS A 59 -8.17 0.40 -5.81
N LYS A 60 -8.39 1.56 -5.17
CA LYS A 60 -8.86 2.81 -5.84
C LYS A 60 -7.90 3.32 -6.92
N THR A 61 -6.63 2.89 -6.92
CA THR A 61 -5.67 3.21 -7.99
C THR A 61 -5.87 2.37 -9.26
N GLY A 62 -6.83 1.44 -9.25
CA GLY A 62 -7.14 0.54 -10.37
C GLY A 62 -6.09 -0.55 -10.59
N LYS A 63 -5.27 -0.85 -9.57
CA LYS A 63 -4.23 -1.88 -9.63
C LYS A 63 -4.74 -3.18 -9.00
N GLU A 64 -4.33 -4.28 -9.60
CA GLU A 64 -4.64 -5.63 -9.12
C GLU A 64 -3.78 -5.92 -7.88
N VAL A 65 -4.43 -6.23 -6.76
CA VAL A 65 -3.78 -6.68 -5.53
C VAL A 65 -3.88 -8.19 -5.49
N ARG A 66 -2.75 -8.90 -5.55
CA ARG A 66 -2.70 -10.37 -5.60
C ARG A 66 -2.79 -10.98 -4.22
N SER A 67 -2.16 -10.35 -3.23
CA SER A 67 -2.17 -10.77 -1.84
C SER A 67 -1.93 -9.58 -0.90
N GLY A 68 -2.32 -9.74 0.36
CA GLY A 68 -1.98 -8.80 1.42
C GLY A 68 -1.96 -9.50 2.77
N THR A 69 -1.00 -9.12 3.61
CA THR A 69 -0.76 -9.73 4.93
C THR A 69 -0.34 -8.69 5.95
N THR A 70 -0.76 -8.86 7.20
CA THR A 70 -0.21 -8.14 8.36
C THR A 70 1.11 -8.80 8.76
N VAL A 71 2.17 -7.99 8.93
CA VAL A 71 3.55 -8.46 9.13
C VAL A 71 4.00 -8.36 10.59
N GLU A 72 3.24 -7.65 11.44
CA GLU A 72 3.57 -7.27 12.82
C GLU A 72 4.89 -6.48 12.94
#